data_AF-W2MF92-F1
#
_entry.id   AF-W2MF92-F1
#
_cell.length_a   1.000
_cell.length_b   1.000
_cell.length_c   1.000
_cell.angle_alpha   90.00
_cell.angle_beta   90.00
_cell.angle_gamma   90.00
#
_symmetry.space_group_name_H-M   'P 1'
#
loop_
_entity.id
_entity.type
_entity.pdbx_description
1 polymer ?
#
loop_
_entity_poly.entity_id
_entity_poly.type
_entity_poly.pdbx_seq_one_letter_code
_entity_poly.pdbx_strand_id
1 'polypeptide(L)'
;MVQPLIERPNHIQPAETEEQTLTVDDDNHVDFNVMSPPRPRGRPRQKPKAKKAKRNISIRMATEDSEILFDDADITLFQTVPLRKETKAPTAYELCNIPPGKLLLAPKMLFRVLPIEILSRCQAKVTALQKKRKGLSKVNTAVEIHGVGVFAATTLSLMRNWHKAMESLRLVDKTE
;
A
#
# COMPACT_ATOMS: atom_id res chain seq x y z
N MET A 1 22.06 -50.18 31.69
CA MET A 1 22.20 -48.89 30.96
C MET A 1 22.73 -49.22 29.58
N VAL A 2 21.96 -48.90 28.54
CA VAL A 2 22.12 -49.42 27.17
C VAL A 2 22.36 -48.23 26.23
N GLN A 3 23.30 -48.41 25.30
CA GLN A 3 23.46 -47.77 23.99
C GLN A 3 24.28 -46.45 23.83
N PRO A 4 24.87 -46.22 22.63
CA PRO A 4 26.30 -46.01 22.47
C PRO A 4 26.69 -44.79 21.61
N LEU A 5 28.01 -44.65 21.45
CA LEU A 5 28.82 -43.91 20.48
C LEU A 5 28.08 -43.26 19.29
N ILE A 6 28.12 -41.92 19.25
CA ILE A 6 27.65 -41.10 18.13
C ILE A 6 28.80 -40.86 17.14
N GLU A 7 28.54 -41.20 15.87
CA GLU A 7 29.42 -40.97 14.72
C GLU A 7 29.56 -39.47 14.38
N ARG A 8 30.75 -39.10 13.90
CA ARG A 8 31.04 -37.82 13.23
C ARG A 8 30.65 -37.91 11.75
N PRO A 9 30.38 -36.76 11.10
CA PRO A 9 31.01 -36.61 9.78
C PRO A 9 31.63 -35.23 9.51
N ASN A 10 32.79 -35.34 8.85
CA ASN A 10 33.27 -34.57 7.71
C ASN A 10 33.91 -33.20 7.96
N HIS A 11 35.19 -33.34 8.30
CA HIS A 11 36.34 -32.58 7.83
C HIS A 11 36.15 -31.99 6.41
N ILE A 12 36.27 -30.66 6.35
CA ILE A 12 36.33 -29.84 5.14
C ILE A 12 37.76 -29.92 4.60
N GLN A 13 37.94 -30.42 3.39
CA GLN A 13 39.21 -30.33 2.65
C GLN A 13 39.30 -28.96 1.94
N PRO A 14 40.39 -28.20 2.11
CA PRO A 14 40.69 -27.05 1.26
C PRO A 14 41.42 -27.51 -0.02
N ALA A 15 40.85 -27.25 -1.18
CA ALA A 15 41.51 -27.47 -2.46
C ALA A 15 42.49 -26.32 -2.75
N GLU A 16 43.76 -26.59 -2.43
CA GLU A 16 44.95 -26.39 -3.26
C GLU A 16 45.00 -25.09 -4.12
N THR A 17 45.68 -24.10 -3.55
CA THR A 17 46.34 -23.00 -4.26
C THR A 17 47.56 -23.56 -4.99
N GLU A 18 47.48 -23.76 -6.30
CA GLU A 18 48.68 -23.97 -7.11
C GLU A 18 49.34 -22.62 -7.40
N GLU A 19 50.40 -22.31 -6.64
CA GLU A 19 51.35 -21.26 -6.98
C GLU A 19 52.22 -21.77 -8.14
N GLN A 20 51.94 -21.31 -9.37
CA GLN A 20 52.86 -21.50 -10.49
C GLN A 20 53.85 -20.34 -10.55
N THR A 21 55.05 -20.61 -10.03
CA THR A 21 56.28 -19.83 -10.24
C THR A 21 56.64 -19.83 -11.72
N LEU A 22 56.76 -18.66 -12.35
CA LEU A 22 57.31 -18.53 -13.70
C LEU A 22 58.61 -17.72 -13.66
N THR A 23 59.65 -18.36 -14.19
CA THR A 23 60.99 -17.84 -14.43
C THR A 23 60.94 -16.67 -15.41
N VAL A 24 61.72 -15.63 -15.12
CA VAL A 24 61.87 -14.45 -15.98
C VAL A 24 62.95 -14.77 -16.99
N ASP A 25 62.54 -15.01 -18.25
CA ASP A 25 63.43 -14.91 -19.41
C ASP A 25 62.81 -13.90 -20.38
N ASP A 26 63.68 -12.96 -20.78
CA ASP A 26 63.48 -11.76 -21.57
C ASP A 26 62.84 -12.11 -22.95
N ASP A 27 61.94 -11.26 -23.47
CA ASP A 27 61.20 -11.40 -24.76
C ASP A 27 59.86 -12.18 -24.83
N ASN A 28 58.89 -12.00 -23.92
CA ASN A 28 57.50 -12.38 -24.21
C ASN A 28 56.42 -11.39 -23.72
N HIS A 29 55.52 -11.02 -24.63
CA HIS A 29 54.34 -10.18 -24.39
C HIS A 29 53.40 -10.86 -23.38
N VAL A 30 53.09 -10.18 -22.28
CA VAL A 30 52.19 -10.71 -21.23
C VAL A 30 50.75 -10.38 -21.61
N ASP A 31 50.02 -11.36 -22.14
CA ASP A 31 48.58 -11.24 -22.41
C ASP A 31 47.79 -11.24 -21.08
N PHE A 32 47.36 -10.06 -20.63
CA PHE A 32 46.40 -9.93 -19.54
C PHE A 32 45.00 -10.33 -20.01
N ASN A 33 44.63 -11.60 -19.84
CA ASN A 33 43.26 -12.02 -20.11
C ASN A 33 42.34 -11.66 -18.91
N VAL A 34 41.80 -10.44 -18.91
CA VAL A 34 40.79 -10.01 -17.94
C VAL A 34 39.45 -10.67 -18.29
N MET A 35 39.04 -11.68 -17.53
CA MET A 35 37.73 -12.31 -17.69
C MET A 35 36.61 -11.27 -17.50
N SER A 36 35.65 -11.25 -18.43
CA SER A 36 34.48 -10.38 -18.34
C SER A 36 33.66 -10.68 -17.07
N PRO A 37 33.13 -9.65 -16.38
CA PRO A 37 32.30 -9.84 -15.20
C PRO A 37 31.12 -10.80 -15.48
N PRO A 38 30.70 -11.61 -14.49
CA PRO A 38 29.54 -12.48 -14.65
C PRO A 38 28.31 -11.69 -15.08
N ARG A 39 27.64 -12.13 -16.16
CA ARG A 39 26.41 -11.48 -16.64
C ARG A 39 25.35 -11.54 -15.55
N PRO A 40 24.62 -10.44 -15.25
CA PRO A 40 23.60 -10.44 -14.22
C PRO A 40 22.49 -11.42 -14.59
N ARG A 41 22.21 -12.38 -13.71
CA ARG A 41 21.06 -13.28 -13.88
C ARG A 41 19.81 -12.42 -13.90
N GLY A 42 19.10 -12.42 -15.02
CA GLY A 42 17.92 -11.58 -15.23
C GLY A 42 16.85 -11.80 -14.16
N ARG A 43 16.05 -10.75 -13.90
CA ARG A 43 14.96 -10.77 -12.90
C ARG A 43 14.04 -11.99 -13.13
N PRO A 44 13.66 -12.72 -12.07
CA PRO A 44 12.74 -13.84 -12.17
C PRO A 44 11.44 -13.42 -12.89
N ARG A 45 11.16 -14.06 -14.04
CA ARG A 45 9.93 -13.81 -14.80
C ARG A 45 8.74 -14.26 -13.97
N GLN A 46 7.86 -13.31 -13.63
CA GLN A 46 6.65 -13.60 -12.88
C GLN A 46 5.74 -14.53 -13.71
N LYS A 47 5.38 -15.69 -13.17
CA LYS A 47 4.56 -16.68 -13.88
C LYS A 47 3.16 -16.10 -14.21
N PRO A 48 2.51 -16.49 -15.32
CA PRO A 48 1.21 -15.96 -15.75
C PRO A 48 0.12 -16.03 -14.67
N LYS A 49 0.08 -17.11 -13.88
CA LYS A 49 -0.85 -17.30 -12.76
C LYS A 49 -0.74 -16.18 -11.71
N ALA A 50 0.47 -15.75 -11.37
CA ALA A 50 0.70 -14.69 -10.39
C ALA A 50 0.30 -13.31 -10.92
N LYS A 51 0.41 -13.06 -12.24
CA LYS A 51 -0.09 -11.83 -12.88
C LYS A 51 -1.62 -11.78 -12.88
N LYS A 52 -2.30 -12.90 -13.17
CA LYS A 52 -3.77 -13.03 -13.13
C LYS A 52 -4.31 -12.86 -11.71
N ALA A 53 -3.67 -13.47 -10.71
CA ALA A 53 -4.07 -13.32 -9.30
C ALA A 53 -4.01 -11.84 -8.85
N LYS A 54 -2.93 -11.13 -9.18
CA LYS A 54 -2.82 -9.69 -8.90
C LYS A 54 -3.94 -8.89 -9.58
N ARG A 55 -4.23 -9.17 -10.85
CA ARG A 55 -5.32 -8.50 -11.58
C ARG A 55 -6.69 -8.78 -10.95
N ASN A 56 -6.97 -10.02 -10.56
CA ASN A 56 -8.23 -10.39 -9.93
C ASN A 56 -8.42 -9.71 -8.57
N ILE A 57 -7.35 -9.54 -7.79
CA ILE A 57 -7.39 -8.77 -6.54
C ILE A 57 -7.75 -7.31 -6.84
N SER A 58 -7.12 -6.68 -7.85
CA SER A 58 -7.45 -5.32 -8.25
C SER A 58 -8.89 -5.17 -8.75
N ILE A 59 -9.40 -6.12 -9.52
CA ILE A 59 -10.79 -6.14 -9.98
C ILE A 59 -11.73 -6.23 -8.78
N ARG A 60 -11.50 -7.19 -7.87
CA ARG A 60 -12.33 -7.35 -6.67
C ARG A 60 -12.36 -6.09 -5.80
N MET A 61 -11.21 -5.46 -5.58
CA MET A 61 -11.17 -4.20 -4.83
C MET A 61 -11.95 -3.08 -5.52
N ALA A 62 -11.90 -3.00 -6.87
CA ALA A 62 -12.66 -2.01 -7.63
C ALA A 62 -14.17 -2.29 -7.61
N THR A 63 -14.56 -3.56 -7.68
CA THR A 63 -15.96 -4.00 -7.58
C THR A 63 -16.52 -3.74 -6.17
N GLU A 64 -15.78 -4.11 -5.12
CA GLU A 64 -16.15 -3.81 -3.73
C GLU A 64 -16.24 -2.29 -3.47
N ASP A 65 -15.39 -1.47 -4.12
CA ASP A 65 -15.51 0.00 -4.08
C ASP A 65 -16.72 0.54 -4.87
N SER A 66 -17.29 -0.24 -5.80
CA SER A 66 -18.43 0.17 -6.66
C SER A 66 -19.78 -0.28 -6.09
N GLU A 67 -19.86 -1.43 -5.43
CA GLU A 67 -21.09 -1.96 -4.83
C GLU A 67 -21.52 -1.20 -3.56
N ILE A 68 -20.70 -0.28 -3.05
CA ILE A 68 -21.05 0.65 -1.96
C ILE A 68 -21.69 1.94 -2.51
N LEU A 69 -22.28 1.90 -3.70
CA LEU A 69 -23.12 2.98 -4.22
C LEU A 69 -24.43 2.99 -3.44
N PHE A 70 -24.39 3.74 -2.34
CA PHE A 70 -25.50 4.12 -1.49
C PHE A 70 -26.73 4.52 -2.33
N ASP A 71 -27.84 3.81 -2.13
CA ASP A 71 -29.11 3.95 -2.87
C ASP A 71 -29.76 5.35 -2.84
N ASP A 72 -29.20 6.36 -2.17
CA ASP A 72 -29.86 7.68 -1.98
C ASP A 72 -28.89 8.88 -1.91
N ALA A 73 -27.57 8.71 -2.11
CA ALA A 73 -26.65 9.83 -1.98
C ALA A 73 -26.56 10.63 -3.29
N ASP A 74 -27.36 11.68 -3.41
CA ASP A 74 -27.28 12.66 -4.51
C ASP A 74 -25.91 13.35 -4.53
N ILE A 75 -24.98 12.77 -5.28
CA ILE A 75 -23.63 13.29 -5.50
C ILE A 75 -23.61 14.68 -6.15
N THR A 76 -24.74 15.14 -6.68
CA THR A 76 -24.96 16.45 -7.28
C THR A 76 -24.99 17.58 -6.24
N LEU A 77 -25.24 17.27 -4.97
CA LEU A 77 -25.31 18.27 -3.89
C LEU A 77 -23.94 18.64 -3.31
N PHE A 78 -22.90 17.93 -3.75
CA PHE A 78 -21.56 18.08 -3.20
C PHE A 78 -20.86 19.34 -3.71
N GLN A 79 -20.68 20.30 -2.81
CA GLN A 79 -19.83 21.48 -3.03
C GLN A 79 -18.54 21.38 -2.21
N THR A 80 -17.41 21.69 -2.83
CA THR A 80 -16.11 21.84 -2.15
C THR A 80 -16.08 23.17 -1.41
N VAL A 81 -15.97 23.12 -0.09
CA VAL A 81 -15.84 24.32 0.75
C VAL A 81 -14.45 24.32 1.41
N PRO A 82 -13.69 25.44 1.33
CA PRO A 82 -12.40 25.52 1.98
C PRO A 82 -12.54 25.42 3.51
N LEU A 83 -11.77 24.53 4.11
CA LEU A 83 -11.73 24.35 5.56
C LEU A 83 -10.85 25.45 6.17
N ARG A 84 -11.45 26.38 6.90
CA ARG A 84 -10.80 27.63 7.35
C ARG A 84 -9.78 27.48 8.50
N LYS A 85 -9.57 26.27 9.04
CA LYS A 85 -8.69 26.06 10.21
C LYS A 85 -7.79 24.85 9.99
N GLU A 86 -6.54 24.93 10.47
CA GLU A 86 -5.69 23.76 10.66
C GLU A 86 -6.36 22.84 11.68
N THR A 87 -7.10 21.86 11.19
CA THR A 87 -7.69 20.85 12.05
C THR A 87 -6.57 19.99 12.60
N LYS A 88 -6.58 19.78 13.92
CA LYS A 88 -5.76 18.75 14.57
C LYS A 88 -5.87 17.44 13.80
N ALA A 89 -4.79 16.65 13.82
CA ALA A 89 -4.72 15.39 13.09
C ALA A 89 -5.99 14.54 13.31
N PRO A 90 -6.58 13.94 12.27
CA PRO A 90 -7.78 13.13 12.40
C PRO A 90 -7.55 11.94 13.36
N THR A 91 -8.60 11.58 14.08
CA THR A 91 -8.56 10.46 15.03
C THR A 91 -9.46 9.34 14.53
N ALA A 92 -8.91 8.14 14.33
CA ALA A 92 -9.69 6.98 13.91
C ALA A 92 -10.19 6.19 15.13
N TYR A 93 -11.45 5.77 15.05
CA TYR A 93 -12.15 4.97 16.03
C TYR A 93 -12.74 3.72 15.36
N GLU A 94 -12.99 2.69 16.14
CA GLU A 94 -14.00 1.71 15.75
C GLU A 94 -15.39 2.31 16.01
N LEU A 95 -16.40 1.91 15.23
CA LEU A 95 -17.75 2.45 15.38
C LEU A 95 -18.32 2.26 16.79
N CYS A 96 -18.03 1.12 17.43
CA CYS A 96 -18.46 0.82 18.81
C CYS A 96 -17.68 1.61 19.89
N ASN A 97 -16.56 2.24 19.52
CA ASN A 97 -15.64 2.92 20.44
C ASN A 97 -15.58 4.43 20.18
N ILE A 98 -16.60 5.00 19.55
CA ILE A 98 -16.71 6.45 19.36
C ILE A 98 -16.99 7.10 20.73
N PRO A 99 -16.29 8.19 21.10
CA PRO A 99 -16.53 8.85 22.37
C PRO A 99 -18.01 9.25 22.58
N PRO A 100 -18.57 9.05 23.78
CA PRO A 100 -19.94 9.46 24.09
C PRO A 100 -20.11 10.96 23.82
N GLY A 101 -21.21 11.33 23.14
CA GLY A 101 -21.53 12.71 22.78
C GLY A 101 -21.00 13.19 21.44
N LYS A 102 -20.22 12.38 20.70
CA LYS A 102 -19.86 12.70 19.31
C LYS A 102 -20.85 12.07 18.35
N LEU A 103 -21.44 12.90 17.49
CA LEU A 103 -22.40 12.45 16.49
C LEU A 103 -21.68 11.94 15.25
N LEU A 104 -22.00 10.71 14.85
CA LEU A 104 -21.62 10.16 13.56
C LEU A 104 -22.49 10.82 12.48
N LEU A 105 -21.85 11.56 11.57
CA LEU A 105 -22.55 12.26 10.52
C LEU A 105 -23.03 11.27 9.46
N ALA A 106 -24.35 11.17 9.32
CA ALA A 106 -24.98 10.29 8.33
C ALA A 106 -24.70 10.76 6.90
N PRO A 107 -24.56 9.85 5.92
CA PRO A 107 -24.35 10.20 4.52
C PRO A 107 -25.37 11.20 3.96
N LYS A 108 -26.65 11.08 4.35
CA LYS A 108 -27.75 11.94 3.89
C LYS A 108 -27.64 13.40 4.36
N MET A 109 -26.85 13.67 5.40
CA MET A 109 -26.64 15.02 5.94
C MET A 109 -25.41 15.71 5.33
N LEU A 110 -24.78 15.10 4.32
CA LEU A 110 -23.57 15.61 3.72
C LEU A 110 -23.89 16.56 2.58
N PHE A 111 -23.78 17.85 2.85
CA PHE A 111 -23.92 18.90 1.83
C PHE A 111 -22.58 19.40 1.29
N ARG A 112 -21.45 18.94 1.87
CA ARG A 112 -20.12 19.49 1.60
C ARG A 112 -19.07 18.39 1.49
N VAL A 113 -18.20 18.51 0.48
CA VAL A 113 -17.05 17.62 0.31
C VAL A 113 -15.85 18.22 1.01
N LEU A 114 -15.19 17.39 1.82
CA LEU A 114 -13.94 17.77 2.46
C LEU A 114 -12.81 17.90 1.42
N PRO A 115 -11.82 18.78 1.64
CA PRO A 115 -10.64 18.86 0.77
C PRO A 115 -9.89 17.52 0.64
N ILE A 116 -9.33 17.25 -0.53
CA ILE A 116 -8.70 15.96 -0.85
C ILE A 116 -7.49 15.66 0.06
N GLU A 117 -6.83 16.69 0.55
CA GLU A 117 -5.69 16.61 1.47
C GLU A 117 -6.12 16.06 2.84
N ILE A 118 -7.26 16.54 3.35
CA ILE A 118 -7.84 16.08 4.61
C ILE A 118 -8.32 14.64 4.48
N LEU A 119 -8.98 14.32 3.36
CA LEU A 119 -9.44 12.95 3.07
C LEU A 119 -8.26 11.96 3.01
N SER A 120 -7.13 12.37 2.43
CA SER A 120 -5.91 11.55 2.39
C SER A 120 -5.34 11.29 3.78
N ARG A 121 -5.30 12.29 4.66
CA ARG A 121 -4.91 12.12 6.07
C ARG A 121 -5.85 11.17 6.81
N CYS A 122 -7.15 11.27 6.57
CA CYS A 122 -8.14 10.39 7.18
C CYS A 122 -7.94 8.94 6.72
N GLN A 123 -7.69 8.71 5.43
CA GLN A 123 -7.41 7.37 4.90
C GLN A 123 -6.19 6.74 5.59
N ALA A 124 -5.11 7.51 5.78
CA ALA A 124 -3.92 7.02 6.47
C ALA A 124 -4.25 6.55 7.91
N LYS A 125 -5.12 7.27 8.62
CA LYS A 125 -5.58 6.89 9.96
C LYS A 125 -6.44 5.63 9.97
N VAL A 126 -7.34 5.47 9.00
CA VAL A 126 -8.13 4.23 8.82
C VAL A 126 -7.21 3.04 8.58
N THR A 127 -6.27 3.15 7.64
CA THR A 127 -5.33 2.06 7.33
C THR A 127 -4.42 1.73 8.52
N ALA A 128 -3.97 2.74 9.27
CA ALA A 128 -3.19 2.53 10.49
C ALA A 128 -4.00 1.78 11.56
N LEU A 129 -5.27 2.14 11.76
CA LEU A 129 -6.15 1.46 12.72
C LEU A 129 -6.44 0.00 12.29
N GLN A 130 -6.74 -0.22 11.01
CA GLN A 130 -6.94 -1.56 10.44
C GLN A 130 -5.69 -2.44 10.56
N LYS A 131 -4.50 -1.86 10.40
CA LYS A 131 -3.24 -2.58 10.62
C LYS A 131 -3.06 -2.98 12.09
N LYS A 132 -3.49 -2.12 13.02
CA LYS A 132 -3.43 -2.40 14.47
C LYS A 132 -4.45 -3.47 14.89
N ARG A 133 -5.61 -3.53 14.22
CA ARG A 133 -6.70 -4.45 14.57
C ARG A 133 -7.02 -5.38 13.41
N LYS A 134 -6.49 -6.61 13.46
CA LYS A 134 -6.72 -7.63 12.43
C LYS A 134 -8.21 -7.91 12.29
N GLY A 135 -8.74 -7.82 11.07
CA GLY A 135 -10.14 -8.09 10.76
C GLY A 135 -11.09 -6.89 10.91
N LEU A 136 -10.60 -5.70 11.27
CA LEU A 136 -11.44 -4.51 11.31
C LEU A 136 -11.85 -4.09 9.89
N SER A 137 -13.13 -4.25 9.58
CA SER A 137 -13.68 -3.81 8.30
C SER A 137 -13.79 -2.29 8.20
N LYS A 138 -13.71 -1.77 6.96
CA LYS A 138 -13.90 -0.36 6.63
C LYS A 138 -15.26 0.16 7.08
N VAL A 139 -16.32 -0.66 7.02
CA VAL A 139 -17.67 -0.29 7.48
C VAL A 139 -17.76 -0.06 8.98
N ASN A 140 -16.87 -0.70 9.76
CA ASN A 140 -16.85 -0.60 11.23
C ASN A 140 -15.85 0.45 11.73
N THR A 141 -15.35 1.30 10.84
CA THR A 141 -14.37 2.34 11.16
C THR A 141 -14.98 3.73 11.00
N ALA A 142 -14.73 4.59 11.99
CA ALA A 142 -15.08 6.01 11.95
C ALA A 142 -13.83 6.87 12.14
N VAL A 143 -13.87 8.10 11.63
CA VAL A 143 -12.79 9.07 11.77
C VAL A 143 -13.37 10.40 12.22
N GLU A 144 -12.84 10.92 13.31
CA GLU A 144 -13.10 12.27 13.75
C GLU A 144 -12.16 13.26 13.09
N ILE A 145 -12.76 14.32 12.56
CA ILE A 145 -12.08 15.52 12.10
C ILE A 145 -12.44 16.63 13.08
N HIS A 146 -11.45 17.08 13.85
CA HIS A 146 -11.63 18.05 14.92
C HIS A 146 -12.24 19.35 14.39
N GLY A 147 -13.33 19.79 15.01
CA GLY A 147 -14.07 21.00 14.61
C GLY A 147 -14.98 20.82 13.39
N VAL A 148 -15.10 19.60 12.85
CA VAL A 148 -15.99 19.28 11.73
C VAL A 148 -17.01 18.22 12.13
N GLY A 149 -16.56 17.08 12.67
CA GLY A 149 -17.44 15.98 13.06
C GLY A 149 -16.80 14.61 12.91
N VAL A 150 -17.57 13.58 13.22
CA VAL A 150 -17.17 12.17 13.06
C VAL A 150 -17.83 11.60 11.82
N PHE A 151 -17.04 10.97 10.96
CA PHE A 151 -17.47 10.42 9.68
C PHE A 151 -17.20 8.93 9.62
N ALA A 152 -18.10 8.17 8.99
CA ALA A 152 -17.81 6.79 8.64
C ALA A 152 -16.70 6.73 7.58
N ALA A 153 -15.85 5.69 7.62
CA ALA A 153 -14.79 5.55 6.62
C ALA A 153 -15.34 5.31 5.20
N THR A 154 -16.55 4.77 5.09
CA THR A 154 -17.27 4.62 3.81
C THR A 154 -17.65 5.98 3.23
N THR A 155 -18.22 6.86 4.04
CA THR A 155 -18.50 8.27 3.69
C THR A 155 -17.26 9.00 3.17
N LEU A 156 -16.13 8.89 3.87
CA LEU A 156 -14.89 9.53 3.45
C LEU A 156 -14.37 8.98 2.12
N SER A 157 -14.68 7.73 1.81
CA SER A 157 -14.33 7.12 0.52
C SER A 157 -15.22 7.62 -0.61
N LEU A 158 -16.51 7.82 -0.35
CA LEU A 158 -17.43 8.43 -1.29
C LEU A 158 -16.95 9.85 -1.68
N MET A 159 -16.60 10.67 -0.69
CA MET A 159 -16.04 12.01 -0.95
C MET A 159 -14.74 11.96 -1.79
N ARG A 160 -13.87 10.98 -1.56
CA ARG A 160 -12.66 10.79 -2.39
C ARG A 160 -12.99 10.38 -3.81
N ASN A 161 -13.97 9.50 -3.99
CA ASN A 161 -14.40 9.07 -5.32
C ASN A 161 -15.02 10.23 -6.09
N TRP A 162 -15.77 11.11 -5.42
CA TRP A 162 -16.25 12.36 -6.01
C TRP A 162 -15.10 13.25 -6.51
N HIS A 163 -14.03 13.46 -5.72
CA HIS A 163 -12.86 14.23 -6.18
C HIS A 163 -12.21 13.62 -7.42
N LYS A 164 -12.08 12.29 -7.48
CA LYS A 164 -11.55 11.59 -8.66
C LYS A 164 -12.43 11.80 -9.88
N ALA A 165 -13.75 11.67 -9.72
CA ALA A 165 -14.70 11.88 -10.80
C ALA A 165 -14.64 13.32 -11.34
N MET A 166 -14.59 14.31 -10.44
CA MET A 166 -14.44 15.72 -10.82
C MET A 166 -13.12 16.00 -11.56
N GLU A 167 -12.02 15.36 -11.15
CA GLU A 167 -10.74 15.49 -11.86
C GLU A 167 -10.78 14.83 -13.25
N SER A 168 -11.46 13.68 -13.38
CA SER A 168 -11.69 13.05 -14.67
C SER A 168 -12.53 13.90 -15.61
N LEU A 169 -13.61 14.52 -15.10
CA LEU A 169 -14.44 15.45 -15.88
C LEU A 169 -13.63 16.65 -16.39
N ARG A 170 -12.83 17.27 -15.52
CA ARG A 170 -11.94 18.37 -15.92
C ARG A 170 -10.92 18.00 -16.97
N LEU A 171 -10.49 16.73 -17.02
CA LEU A 171 -9.57 16.26 -18.04
C LEU A 171 -10.26 16.14 -19.39
N VAL A 172 -11.52 15.68 -19.40
CA VAL A 172 -12.35 15.62 -20.62
C VAL A 172 -12.59 17.02 -21.18
N ASP A 173 -12.99 17.98 -20.33
CA ASP A 173 -13.25 19.37 -20.74
C ASP A 173 -12.01 20.08 -21.32
N LYS A 174 -10.79 19.65 -20.94
CA LYS A 174 -9.54 20.22 -21.48
C LYS A 174 -9.16 19.65 -22.84
N THR A 175 -9.74 18.51 -23.22
CA THR A 175 -9.43 17.81 -24.46
C THR A 175 -10.41 18.10 -25.59
N GLU A 176 -11.50 18.83 -25.30
CA GLU A 176 -12.41 19.44 -26.28
C GLU A 176 -11.95 20.86 -26.65
#